data_AF-A0A7J2K843-F1
#
_entry.id   AF-A0A7J2K843-F1
#
_cell.length_a   1.000
_cell.length_b   1.000
_cell.length_c   1.000
_cell.angle_alpha   90.00
_cell.angle_beta   90.00
_cell.angle_gamma   90.00
#
_symmetry.space_group_name_H-M   'P 1'
#
loop_
_entity.id
_entity.type
_entity.pdbx_description
1 polymer ?
#
loop_
_entity_poly.entity_id
_entity_poly.type
_entity_poly.pdbx_seq_one_letter_code
_entity_poly.pdbx_strand_id
1 'polypeptide(L)'
;MRIVSYSVDEERDYGFMVSKTEFVPRSFVEGVIGLGIPSDVKRLLPDDELKGLIEAAITGVNVERISIYSIHLDPPIPNPGKIICLGLNYVDLAEELGVEPPNGLPIILKPNTALTGPFDPIIKPKIVQQLDYEGELAVVIG
;
A
#
# COMPACT_ATOMS: atom_id res chain seq x y z
N MET A 1 8.28 1.28 -11.08
CA MET A 1 7.10 2.07 -10.63
C MET A 1 6.80 1.97 -9.13
N ARG A 2 6.31 3.05 -8.51
CA ARG A 2 5.77 3.11 -7.13
C ARG A 2 4.35 3.70 -7.17
N ILE A 3 3.38 3.04 -6.52
CA ILE A 3 1.96 3.43 -6.54
C ILE A 3 1.58 4.00 -5.17
N VAL A 4 0.72 5.02 -5.16
CA VAL A 4 0.17 5.63 -3.94
C VAL A 4 -1.35 5.69 -4.04
N SER A 5 -2.04 5.21 -3.02
CA SER A 5 -3.49 5.35 -2.86
C SER A 5 -3.76 6.50 -1.91
N TYR A 6 -4.79 7.29 -2.19
CA TYR A 6 -5.10 8.49 -1.43
C TYR A 6 -6.58 8.86 -1.48
N SER A 7 -6.97 9.75 -0.58
CA SER A 7 -8.29 10.37 -0.59
C SER A 7 -8.22 11.90 -0.51
N VAL A 8 -9.15 12.57 -1.20
CA VAL A 8 -9.40 14.02 -1.14
C VAL A 8 -10.90 14.20 -1.02
N ASP A 9 -11.36 14.92 0.02
CA ASP A 9 -12.80 15.14 0.28
C ASP A 9 -13.64 13.84 0.25
N GLU A 10 -13.12 12.77 0.85
CA GLU A 10 -13.70 11.41 0.91
C GLU A 10 -13.71 10.62 -0.42
N GLU A 11 -13.34 11.25 -1.54
CA GLU A 11 -13.15 10.57 -2.82
C GLU A 11 -11.79 9.88 -2.86
N ARG A 12 -11.80 8.57 -3.17
CA ARG A 12 -10.59 7.74 -3.23
C ARG A 12 -10.08 7.61 -4.65
N ASP A 13 -8.79 7.75 -4.82
CA ASP A 13 -8.10 7.42 -6.07
C ASP A 13 -6.67 6.94 -5.77
N TYR A 14 -5.88 6.74 -6.81
CA TYR A 14 -4.47 6.45 -6.70
C TYR A 14 -3.66 7.16 -7.78
N GLY A 15 -2.34 7.10 -7.65
CA GLY A 15 -1.41 7.70 -8.57
C GLY A 15 -0.03 7.09 -8.47
N PHE A 16 0.93 7.73 -9.12
CA PHE A 16 2.26 7.17 -9.37
C PHE A 16 3.34 8.09 -8.83
N MET A 17 4.14 7.60 -7.89
CA MET A 17 5.18 8.38 -7.22
C MET A 17 6.33 8.69 -8.19
N VAL A 18 6.61 9.96 -8.39
CA VAL A 18 7.73 10.46 -9.23
C VAL A 18 8.91 10.94 -8.40
N SER A 19 8.71 11.23 -7.12
CA SER A 19 9.77 11.55 -6.17
C SER A 19 9.50 10.89 -4.81
N LYS A 20 10.15 11.33 -3.72
CA LYS A 20 9.82 10.84 -2.37
C LYS A 20 8.55 11.48 -1.81
N THR A 21 8.17 12.64 -2.35
CA THR A 21 7.12 13.50 -1.77
C THR A 21 6.09 13.94 -2.79
N GLU A 22 6.23 13.51 -4.05
CA GLU A 22 5.35 13.90 -5.14
C GLU A 22 4.92 12.70 -5.98
N PHE A 23 3.69 12.78 -6.48
CA PHE A 23 3.09 11.78 -7.35
C PHE A 23 2.27 12.45 -8.46
N VAL A 24 1.96 11.68 -9.50
CA VAL A 24 1.05 12.07 -10.57
C VAL A 24 -0.26 11.30 -10.40
N PRO A 25 -1.42 11.97 -10.25
CA PRO A 25 -2.73 11.31 -10.22
C PRO A 25 -2.98 10.43 -11.44
N ARG A 26 -3.69 9.32 -11.26
CA ARG A 26 -4.09 8.43 -12.36
C ARG A 26 -4.77 9.19 -13.49
N SER A 27 -5.73 10.06 -13.17
CA SER A 27 -6.47 10.87 -14.14
C SER A 27 -5.58 11.77 -14.99
N PHE A 28 -4.47 12.27 -14.43
CA PHE A 28 -3.52 13.09 -15.19
C PHE A 28 -2.72 12.24 -16.16
N VAL A 29 -2.36 11.00 -15.77
CA VAL A 29 -1.73 10.05 -16.69
C VAL A 29 -2.68 9.64 -17.81
N GLU A 30 -3.95 9.38 -17.51
CA GLU A 30 -4.99 9.08 -18.51
C GLU A 30 -5.08 10.18 -19.58
N GLY A 31 -5.02 11.44 -19.16
CA GLY A 31 -4.99 12.59 -20.08
C GLY A 31 -3.76 12.64 -20.99
N VAL A 32 -2.63 12.11 -20.55
CA VAL A 32 -1.38 12.06 -21.33
C VAL A 32 -1.37 10.88 -22.30
N ILE A 33 -1.75 9.69 -21.85
CA ILE A 33 -1.71 8.47 -22.67
C ILE A 33 -2.96 8.31 -23.56
N GLY A 34 -4.03 9.06 -23.29
CA GLY A 34 -5.29 8.98 -24.05
C GLY A 34 -6.03 7.65 -23.87
N LEU A 35 -5.75 6.93 -22.80
CA LEU A 35 -6.28 5.60 -22.49
C LEU A 35 -6.77 5.58 -21.04
N GLY A 36 -7.91 4.93 -20.79
CA GLY A 36 -8.42 4.75 -19.44
C GLY A 36 -7.57 3.77 -18.64
N ILE A 37 -7.28 4.12 -17.39
CA ILE A 37 -6.55 3.30 -16.43
C ILE A 37 -7.58 2.77 -15.40
N PRO A 38 -7.53 1.48 -15.02
CA PRO A 38 -8.48 0.94 -14.04
C PRO A 38 -8.49 1.75 -12.74
N SER A 39 -9.67 2.05 -12.20
CA SER A 39 -9.79 2.79 -10.93
C SER A 39 -9.42 1.99 -9.68
N ASP A 40 -9.29 0.67 -9.79
CA ASP A 40 -8.80 -0.21 -8.72
C ASP A 40 -7.37 -0.66 -9.02
N VAL A 41 -6.43 -0.36 -8.12
CA VAL A 41 -5.01 -0.74 -8.23
C VAL A 41 -4.86 -2.23 -8.53
N LYS A 42 -5.68 -3.11 -7.93
CA LYS A 42 -5.60 -4.57 -8.14
C LYS A 42 -5.80 -4.98 -9.60
N ARG A 43 -6.52 -4.18 -10.39
CA ARG A 43 -6.72 -4.43 -11.83
C ARG A 43 -5.53 -3.96 -12.68
N LEU A 44 -4.76 -2.99 -12.18
CA LEU A 44 -3.53 -2.52 -12.81
C LEU A 44 -2.35 -3.47 -12.55
N LEU A 45 -2.29 -4.07 -11.35
CA LEU A 45 -1.15 -4.91 -10.94
C LEU A 45 -0.71 -5.97 -11.97
N PRO A 46 -1.61 -6.76 -12.60
CA PRO A 46 -1.20 -7.78 -13.56
C PRO A 46 -0.89 -7.24 -14.98
N ASP A 47 -1.10 -5.95 -15.25
CA ASP A 47 -1.00 -5.38 -16.60
C ASP A 47 0.37 -4.73 -16.83
N ASP A 48 1.36 -5.53 -17.23
CA ASP A 48 2.73 -5.06 -17.48
C ASP A 48 2.84 -4.06 -18.64
N GLU A 49 2.00 -4.19 -19.67
CA GLU A 49 2.00 -3.28 -20.82
C GLU A 49 1.51 -1.89 -20.41
N LEU A 50 0.36 -1.82 -19.72
CA LEU A 50 -0.17 -0.56 -19.22
C LEU A 50 0.77 0.08 -18.19
N LYS A 51 1.39 -0.72 -17.32
CA LYS A 51 2.41 -0.22 -16.38
C LYS A 51 3.60 0.40 -17.13
N GLY A 52 4.06 -0.22 -18.21
CA GLY A 52 5.11 0.33 -19.07
C GLY A 52 4.74 1.68 -19.68
N LEU A 53 3.52 1.82 -20.19
CA LEU A 53 3.00 3.08 -20.73
C LEU A 53 2.91 4.19 -19.68
N ILE A 54 2.43 3.85 -18.48
CA ILE A 54 2.37 4.78 -17.34
C ILE A 54 3.78 5.26 -16.96
N GLU A 55 4.75 4.34 -16.84
CA GLU A 55 6.12 4.67 -16.46
C GLU A 55 6.80 5.57 -17.50
N ALA A 56 6.54 5.34 -18.79
CA ALA A 56 6.99 6.22 -19.88
C ALA A 56 6.34 7.61 -19.79
N ALA A 57 5.03 7.69 -19.50
CA ALA A 57 4.31 8.95 -19.41
C ALA A 57 4.80 9.83 -18.25
N ILE A 58 5.02 9.26 -17.07
CA ILE A 58 5.43 10.01 -15.87
C ILE A 58 6.91 10.41 -15.87
N THR A 59 7.73 9.79 -16.73
CA THR A 59 9.17 10.10 -16.88
C THR A 59 9.49 10.97 -18.09
N GLY A 60 8.76 10.78 -19.21
CA GLY A 60 9.04 11.41 -20.50
C GLY A 60 8.27 12.71 -20.77
N VAL A 61 7.26 13.03 -19.98
CA VAL A 61 6.39 14.20 -20.19
C VAL A 61 6.36 15.06 -18.92
N ASN A 62 6.30 16.39 -19.10
CA ASN A 62 6.04 17.29 -17.99
C ASN A 62 4.55 17.22 -17.61
N VAL A 63 4.22 16.35 -16.65
CA VAL A 63 2.88 16.20 -16.10
C VAL A 63 2.82 16.88 -14.74
N GLU A 64 1.68 17.51 -14.43
CA GLU A 64 1.43 18.11 -13.13
C GLU A 64 1.58 17.08 -12.00
N ARG A 65 2.15 17.52 -10.87
CA ARG A 65 2.50 16.67 -9.73
C ARG A 65 1.87 17.23 -8.48
N ILE A 66 1.38 16.35 -7.62
CA ILE A 66 0.77 16.69 -6.34
C ILE A 66 1.72 16.25 -5.22
N SER A 67 1.82 17.09 -4.19
CA SER A 67 2.57 16.74 -2.98
C SER A 67 1.77 15.77 -2.11
N ILE A 68 2.41 14.71 -1.61
CA ILE A 68 1.79 13.77 -0.67
C ILE A 68 1.37 14.43 0.66
N TYR A 69 1.88 15.63 0.96
CA TYR A 69 1.51 16.38 2.16
C TYR A 69 0.20 17.17 2.01
N SER A 70 -0.34 17.24 0.79
CA SER A 70 -1.60 17.96 0.48
C SER A 70 -2.83 17.05 0.42
N ILE A 71 -2.65 15.75 0.72
CA ILE A 71 -3.66 14.71 0.58
C ILE A 71 -3.67 13.80 1.81
N HIS A 72 -4.74 13.03 1.98
CA HIS A 72 -4.76 11.90 2.91
C HIS A 72 -4.21 10.65 2.23
N LEU A 73 -3.20 10.02 2.80
CA LEU A 73 -2.63 8.78 2.26
C LEU A 73 -3.41 7.57 2.77
N ASP A 74 -3.92 6.77 1.84
CA ASP A 74 -4.67 5.55 2.15
C ASP A 74 -3.74 4.33 2.14
N PRO A 75 -4.18 3.16 2.64
CA PRO A 75 -3.45 1.92 2.41
C PRO A 75 -3.22 1.70 0.90
N PRO A 76 -2.02 1.25 0.46
CA PRO A 76 -1.72 1.06 -0.97
C PRO A 76 -2.78 0.20 -1.69
N ILE A 77 -3.30 -0.83 -1.01
CA ILE A 77 -4.47 -1.58 -1.44
C ILE A 77 -5.55 -1.39 -0.36
N PRO A 78 -6.55 -0.50 -0.55
CA PRO A 78 -7.54 -0.18 0.48
C PRO A 78 -8.60 -1.28 0.67
N ASN A 79 -8.70 -2.23 -0.27
CA ASN A 79 -9.75 -3.26 -0.31
C ASN A 79 -9.18 -4.65 -0.66
N PRO A 80 -8.18 -5.18 0.07
CA PRO A 80 -7.63 -6.50 -0.23
C PRO A 80 -8.67 -7.59 0.05
N GLY A 81 -8.65 -8.66 -0.74
CA GLY A 81 -9.53 -9.80 -0.51
C GLY A 81 -9.13 -10.63 0.72
N LYS A 82 -7.85 -10.60 1.09
CA LYS A 82 -7.28 -11.31 2.25
C LYS A 82 -5.94 -10.68 2.65
N ILE A 83 -5.64 -10.66 3.94
CA ILE A 83 -4.35 -10.28 4.50
C ILE A 83 -3.84 -11.49 5.27
N ILE A 84 -2.70 -12.04 4.83
CA ILE A 84 -2.10 -13.25 5.36
C ILE A 84 -0.79 -12.85 6.04
N CYS A 85 -0.73 -13.00 7.35
CA CYS A 85 0.44 -12.71 8.17
C CYS A 85 1.19 -14.00 8.51
N LEU A 86 2.51 -13.91 8.66
CA LEU A 86 3.38 -15.01 9.02
C LEU A 86 3.97 -14.77 10.41
N GLY A 87 3.62 -15.62 11.38
CA GLY A 87 4.16 -15.53 12.73
C GLY A 87 5.56 -16.14 12.83
N LEU A 88 6.40 -15.62 13.72
CA LEU A 88 7.74 -16.14 14.03
C LEU A 88 8.64 -16.36 12.79
N ASN A 89 8.56 -15.45 11.82
CA ASN A 89 9.32 -15.53 10.56
C ASN A 89 10.70 -14.81 10.63
N TYR A 90 11.17 -14.54 11.84
CA TYR A 90 12.52 -14.02 12.14
C TYR A 90 13.09 -14.85 13.29
N VAL A 91 14.30 -15.39 13.11
CA VAL A 91 14.95 -16.26 14.11
C VAL A 91 15.14 -15.50 15.43
N ASP A 92 15.61 -14.26 15.34
CA ASP A 92 15.84 -13.38 16.49
C ASP A 92 14.58 -13.19 17.35
N LEU A 93 13.39 -13.16 16.74
CA LEU A 93 12.12 -13.04 17.47
C LEU A 93 11.81 -14.31 18.26
N ALA A 94 12.12 -15.49 17.71
CA ALA A 94 11.96 -16.75 18.44
C ALA A 94 12.91 -16.82 19.64
N GLU A 95 14.16 -16.37 19.45
CA GLU A 95 15.15 -16.26 20.53
C GLU A 95 14.70 -15.28 21.63
N GLU A 96 14.20 -14.09 21.26
CA GLU A 96 13.69 -13.08 22.20
C GLU A 96 12.54 -13.62 23.06
N LEU A 97 11.64 -14.38 22.44
CA LEU A 97 10.50 -15.00 23.12
C LEU A 97 10.88 -16.27 23.90
N GLY A 98 12.12 -16.75 23.77
CA GLY A 98 12.59 -17.98 24.40
C GLY A 98 11.87 -19.24 23.91
N VAL A 99 11.44 -19.24 22.64
CA VAL A 99 10.76 -20.37 22.00
C VAL A 99 11.59 -20.95 20.87
N GLU A 100 11.42 -22.24 20.61
CA GLU A 100 11.99 -22.87 19.42
C GLU A 100 11.27 -22.35 18.15
N PRO A 101 11.99 -22.06 17.06
CA PRO A 101 11.38 -21.74 15.78
C PRO A 101 10.38 -22.84 15.36
N PRO A 102 9.21 -22.46 14.84
CA PRO A 102 8.21 -23.44 14.43
C PRO A 102 8.70 -24.28 13.25
N ASN A 103 8.38 -25.58 13.24
CA ASN A 103 8.68 -26.48 12.13
C ASN A 103 7.90 -26.17 10.83
N GLY A 104 6.94 -25.25 10.88
CA GLY A 104 6.12 -24.81 9.75
C GLY A 104 5.91 -23.31 9.78
N LEU A 105 5.04 -22.80 8.90
CA LEU A 105 4.71 -21.38 8.82
C LEU A 105 3.43 -21.10 9.61
N PRO A 106 3.50 -20.47 10.79
CA PRO A 106 2.30 -20.02 11.48
C PRO A 106 1.61 -18.97 10.62
N ILE A 107 0.40 -19.28 10.14
CA ILE A 107 -0.40 -18.37 9.32
C ILE A 107 -1.50 -17.77 10.19
N ILE A 108 -1.58 -16.43 10.18
CA ILE A 108 -2.62 -15.67 10.84
C ILE A 108 -3.35 -14.84 9.78
N LEU A 109 -4.68 -14.77 9.87
CA LEU A 109 -5.47 -13.89 9.01
C LEU A 109 -5.75 -12.59 9.74
N LYS A 110 -5.39 -11.46 9.11
CA LYS A 110 -5.74 -10.13 9.59
C LYS A 110 -6.98 -9.65 8.84
N PRO A 111 -8.02 -9.16 9.55
CA PRO A 111 -9.20 -8.63 8.87
C PRO A 111 -8.83 -7.36 8.09
N ASN A 112 -9.43 -7.19 6.91
CA ASN A 112 -9.19 -5.99 6.08
C ASN A 112 -9.62 -4.69 6.77
N THR A 113 -10.57 -4.75 7.71
CA THR A 113 -11.01 -3.62 8.54
C THR A 113 -9.94 -3.12 9.52
N ALA A 114 -8.82 -3.85 9.66
CA ALA A 114 -7.69 -3.41 10.48
C ALA A 114 -6.63 -2.61 9.68
N LEU A 115 -6.83 -2.39 8.37
CA LEU A 115 -5.95 -1.53 7.57
C LEU A 115 -6.24 -0.06 7.83
N THR A 116 -5.18 0.74 7.85
CA THR A 116 -5.23 2.19 8.01
C THR A 116 -4.11 2.81 7.17
N GLY A 117 -4.24 4.09 6.83
CA GLY A 117 -3.23 4.86 6.12
C GLY A 117 -1.90 4.89 6.88
N PRO A 118 -0.77 5.11 6.19
CA PRO A 118 0.57 5.05 6.78
C PRO A 118 0.84 6.09 7.87
N PHE A 119 0.01 7.14 7.95
CA PHE A 119 0.14 8.22 8.92
C PHE A 119 -1.09 8.37 9.83
N ASP A 120 -2.02 7.42 9.76
CA ASP A 120 -3.23 7.45 10.55
C ASP A 120 -2.92 7.13 12.03
N PRO A 121 -3.66 7.73 12.97
CA PRO A 121 -3.49 7.41 14.38
C PRO A 121 -4.01 5.99 14.69
N ILE A 122 -3.23 5.24 15.48
CA ILE A 122 -3.71 3.97 16.04
C ILE A 122 -4.56 4.23 17.28
N ILE A 123 -5.84 3.89 17.21
CA ILE A 123 -6.79 4.04 18.33
C ILE A 123 -6.69 2.82 19.25
N LYS A 124 -6.09 2.97 20.43
CA LYS A 124 -6.04 1.91 21.45
C LYS A 124 -7.41 1.76 22.16
N PRO A 125 -8.10 0.61 22.05
CA PRO A 125 -9.33 0.38 22.81
C PRO A 125 -9.06 0.33 24.33
N LYS A 126 -10.03 0.78 25.14
CA LYS A 126 -9.88 0.85 26.62
C LYS A 126 -9.56 -0.49 27.30
N ILE A 127 -10.01 -1.60 26.71
CA ILE A 127 -9.79 -2.95 27.26
C ILE A 127 -8.35 -3.46 27.02
N VAL A 128 -7.60 -2.84 26.11
CA VAL A 128 -6.24 -3.25 25.77
C VAL A 128 -5.27 -2.82 26.88
N GLN A 129 -4.70 -3.81 27.57
CA GLN A 129 -3.72 -3.61 28.64
C GLN A 129 -2.33 -3.27 28.08
N GLN A 130 -1.91 -4.01 27.04
CA GLN A 130 -0.65 -3.80 26.33
C GLN A 130 -0.94 -3.71 24.83
N LEU A 131 -0.52 -2.60 24.23
CA LEU A 131 -0.53 -2.40 22.79
C LEU A 131 0.93 -2.50 22.33
N ASP A 132 1.19 -3.37 21.37
CA ASP A 132 2.53 -3.66 20.88
C ASP A 132 2.70 -3.28 19.40
N TYR A 133 3.95 -3.31 18.92
CA TYR A 133 4.30 -2.99 17.54
C TYR A 133 5.07 -4.12 16.87
N GLU A 134 4.81 -4.33 15.58
CA GLU A 134 5.55 -5.28 14.74
C GLU A 134 5.82 -4.60 13.40
N GLY A 135 7.11 -4.48 13.05
CA GLY A 135 7.55 -3.99 11.75
C GLY A 135 7.70 -5.15 10.78
N GLU A 136 6.88 -5.18 9.73
CA GLU A 136 6.87 -6.29 8.76
C GLU A 136 7.08 -5.81 7.32
N LEU A 137 7.66 -6.68 6.49
CA LEU A 137 7.63 -6.54 5.04
C LEU A 137 6.29 -7.05 4.51
N ALA A 138 5.47 -6.16 3.97
CA ALA A 138 4.26 -6.54 3.26
C ALA A 138 4.55 -6.87 1.79
N VAL A 139 4.03 -8.01 1.31
CA VAL A 139 4.07 -8.40 -0.10
C VAL A 139 2.66 -8.28 -0.69
N VAL A 140 2.53 -7.51 -1.77
CA VAL A 140 1.28 -7.40 -2.52
C VAL A 140 1.35 -8.32 -3.73
N ILE A 141 0.38 -9.21 -3.86
CA ILE A 141 0.28 -10.12 -5.02
C ILE A 141 -0.39 -9.36 -6.17
N GLY A 142 0.25 -9.40 -7.33
CA GLY A 142 -0.10 -8.63 -8.52
C GLY A 142 0.13 -9.41 -9.79
#